data_AF-A0A849SZ87-F1
#
_entry.id   AF-A0A849SZ87-F1
#
_cell.length_a   1.000
_cell.length_b   1.000
_cell.length_c   1.000
_cell.angle_alpha   90.00
_cell.angle_beta   90.00
_cell.angle_gamma   90.00
#
_symmetry.space_group_name_H-M   'P 1'
#
loop_
_entity.id
_entity.type
_entity.pdbx_description
1 polymer ?
#
loop_
_entity_poly.entity_id
_entity_poly.type
_entity_poly.pdbx_seq_one_letter_code
_entity_poly.pdbx_strand_id
1 'polypeptide(L)'
;MPASTQWDLMDTLANYLYPVWQSLLKTAANGNKFFIDDTKVKVLSLIKENKHLVKKDRKGMFTTGLISEGDFGRIVLYLSGRSHAGENLDKIIKTRTSEKKANLMSDALSANDKSDYEFARSYCLSHGRRKFVTVDDEELENPCQYVLDCIGEVYKNEKHCKKENLSPKDRLDYHQTHSTKPMSDLESWCRGNVENSGQDSEIEPNSPPPYFRKVVASNSK
;
A
#
# COMPACT_ATOMS: atom_id res chain seq x y z
N MET A 1 31.05 17.59 18.85
CA MET A 1 31.37 16.17 19.10
C MET A 1 31.63 15.47 17.77
N PRO A 2 32.70 14.67 17.62
CA PRO A 2 33.00 13.95 16.38
C PRO A 2 31.86 13.02 15.95
N ALA A 3 31.74 12.77 14.64
CA ALA A 3 30.69 11.89 14.09
C ALA A 3 30.80 10.44 14.61
N SER A 4 32.01 9.94 14.83
CA SER A 4 32.24 8.61 15.43
C SER A 4 31.67 8.52 16.85
N THR A 5 31.92 9.54 17.68
CA THR A 5 31.38 9.59 19.04
C THR A 5 29.84 9.70 19.04
N GLN A 6 29.26 10.42 18.07
CA GLN A 6 27.80 10.45 17.89
C GLN A 6 27.26 9.05 17.54
N TRP A 7 27.94 8.33 16.66
CA TRP A 7 27.57 6.98 16.27
C TRP A 7 27.57 6.02 17.46
N ASP A 8 28.65 5.98 18.24
CA ASP A 8 28.78 5.06 19.38
C ASP A 8 27.70 5.28 20.46
N LEU A 9 27.34 6.55 20.69
CA LEU A 9 26.25 6.91 21.60
C LEU A 9 24.88 6.45 21.07
N MET A 10 24.63 6.60 19.76
CA MET A 10 23.39 6.14 19.13
C MET A 10 23.30 4.61 19.12
N ASP A 11 24.40 3.91 18.84
CA ASP A 11 24.45 2.44 18.85
C ASP A 11 24.18 1.88 20.25
N THR A 12 24.79 2.48 21.27
CA THR A 12 24.53 2.14 22.67
C THR A 12 23.06 2.33 23.03
N LEU A 13 22.47 3.47 22.65
CA LEU A 13 21.05 3.77 22.89
C LEU A 13 20.13 2.78 22.16
N ALA A 14 20.47 2.41 20.92
CA ALA A 14 19.67 1.49 20.11
C ALA A 14 19.48 0.13 20.79
N ASN A 15 20.50 -0.37 21.49
CA ASN A 15 20.40 -1.61 22.26
C ASN A 15 19.33 -1.54 23.37
N TYR A 16 19.22 -0.40 24.06
CA TYR A 16 18.16 -0.19 25.07
C TYR A 16 16.77 -0.03 24.47
N LEU A 17 16.67 0.48 23.23
CA LEU A 17 15.40 0.63 22.52
C LEU A 17 14.94 -0.67 21.84
N TYR A 18 15.83 -1.65 21.66
CA TYR A 18 15.50 -2.88 20.95
C TYR A 18 14.32 -3.67 21.57
N PRO A 19 14.22 -3.85 22.90
CA PRO A 19 13.04 -4.48 23.50
C PRO A 19 11.75 -3.69 23.27
N VAL A 20 11.82 -2.36 23.28
CA VAL A 20 10.67 -1.49 22.98
C VAL A 20 10.22 -1.70 21.55
N TRP A 21 11.15 -1.73 20.60
CA TRP A 21 10.88 -2.04 19.20
C TRP A 21 10.21 -3.42 19.03
N GLN A 22 10.72 -4.46 19.70
CA GLN A 22 10.11 -5.80 19.68
C GLN A 22 8.68 -5.79 20.25
N SER A 23 8.42 -5.01 21.30
CA SER A 23 7.08 -4.84 21.86
C SER A 23 6.15 -4.11 20.88
N LEU A 24 6.66 -3.09 20.17
CA LEU A 24 5.90 -2.37 19.15
C LEU A 24 5.51 -3.27 17.99
N LEU A 25 6.38 -4.19 17.54
CA LEU A 25 6.03 -5.17 16.50
C LEU A 25 4.84 -6.05 16.91
N LYS A 26 4.89 -6.62 18.12
CA LYS A 26 3.81 -7.47 18.66
C LYS A 26 2.51 -6.67 18.87
N THR A 27 2.63 -5.44 19.32
CA THR A 27 1.46 -4.55 19.51
C THR A 27 0.84 -4.19 18.17
N ALA A 28 1.67 -3.79 17.19
CA ALA A 28 1.24 -3.46 15.84
C ALA A 28 0.54 -4.63 15.14
N ALA A 29 0.94 -5.87 15.40
CA ALA A 29 0.26 -7.06 14.87
C ALA A 29 -1.22 -7.14 15.23
N ASN A 30 -1.66 -6.45 16.30
CA ASN A 30 -3.04 -6.45 16.80
C ASN A 30 -3.90 -5.28 16.29
N GLY A 31 -3.42 -4.47 15.34
CA GLY A 31 -4.20 -3.39 14.73
C GLY A 31 -5.39 -3.89 13.90
N ASN A 32 -6.35 -3.01 13.60
CA ASN A 32 -7.48 -3.32 12.71
C ASN A 32 -7.37 -2.61 11.34
N LYS A 33 -6.40 -1.72 11.17
CA LYS A 33 -6.08 -1.05 9.90
C LYS A 33 -4.57 -1.04 9.70
N PHE A 34 -4.14 -1.52 8.54
CA PHE A 34 -2.75 -1.58 8.13
C PHE A 34 -2.55 -0.79 6.85
N PHE A 35 -1.47 -0.01 6.79
CA PHE A 35 -1.02 0.67 5.59
C PHE A 35 0.42 0.26 5.35
N ILE A 36 0.73 -0.20 4.14
CA ILE A 36 2.09 -0.58 3.77
C ILE A 36 2.51 0.07 2.45
N ASP A 37 3.76 0.52 2.40
CA ASP A 37 4.40 1.06 1.19
C ASP A 37 5.90 0.80 1.24
N ASP A 38 6.52 0.60 0.08
CA ASP A 38 7.96 0.36 -0.06
C ASP A 38 8.64 1.53 -0.79
N THR A 39 9.70 2.07 -0.20
CA THR A 39 10.60 3.02 -0.87
C THR A 39 11.98 2.42 -1.03
N LYS A 40 12.66 2.66 -2.17
CA LYS A 40 14.02 2.16 -2.41
C LYS A 40 15.02 2.77 -1.41
N VAL A 41 15.94 1.95 -0.91
CA VAL A 41 17.03 2.39 -0.02
C VAL A 41 18.36 1.79 -0.46
N LYS A 42 19.48 2.41 -0.10
CA LYS A 42 20.83 1.87 -0.32
C LYS A 42 21.45 1.49 1.02
N VAL A 43 21.64 0.20 1.26
CA VAL A 43 22.32 -0.31 2.45
C VAL A 43 23.69 -0.85 2.04
N LEU A 44 24.76 -0.20 2.50
CA LEU A 44 26.12 -0.47 2.01
C LEU A 44 26.59 -1.91 2.27
N SER A 45 26.23 -2.50 3.41
CA SER A 45 26.51 -3.91 3.72
C SER A 45 25.84 -4.84 2.70
N LEU A 46 24.55 -4.66 2.44
CA LEU A 46 23.79 -5.44 1.45
C LEU A 46 24.33 -5.25 0.02
N ILE A 47 24.81 -4.04 -0.33
CA ILE A 47 25.46 -3.78 -1.63
C ILE A 47 26.77 -4.56 -1.76
N LYS A 48 27.57 -4.65 -0.68
CA LYS A 48 28.79 -5.48 -0.68
C LYS A 48 28.45 -6.96 -0.83
N GLU A 49 27.47 -7.45 -0.07
CA GLU A 49 26.97 -8.83 -0.18
C GLU A 49 26.49 -9.17 -1.59
N ASN A 50 25.82 -8.23 -2.28
CA ASN A 50 25.30 -8.43 -3.63
C ASN A 50 26.36 -8.82 -4.68
N LYS A 51 27.65 -8.56 -4.41
CA LYS A 51 28.76 -8.98 -5.27
C LYS A 51 29.02 -10.49 -5.20
N HIS A 52 28.60 -11.14 -4.11
CA HIS A 52 28.85 -12.55 -3.83
C HIS A 52 27.57 -13.41 -3.87
N LEU A 53 26.40 -12.80 -4.07
CA LEU A 53 25.13 -13.52 -4.18
C LEU A 53 25.04 -14.34 -5.48
N VAL A 54 24.37 -15.49 -5.38
CA VAL A 54 24.04 -16.31 -6.55
C VAL A 54 23.04 -15.56 -7.42
N LYS A 55 23.07 -15.75 -8.75
CA LYS A 55 22.27 -14.97 -9.72
C LYS A 55 20.75 -15.01 -9.47
N LYS A 56 20.26 -15.98 -8.70
CA LYS A 56 18.83 -16.14 -8.35
C LYS A 56 18.41 -15.37 -7.09
N ASP A 57 19.34 -14.83 -6.30
CA ASP A 57 19.02 -14.17 -5.04
C ASP A 57 18.57 -12.72 -5.25
N ARG A 58 17.62 -12.26 -4.42
CA ARG A 58 17.05 -10.91 -4.51
C ARG A 58 18.08 -9.86 -4.08
N LYS A 59 18.38 -8.93 -5.01
CA LYS A 59 19.33 -7.82 -4.78
C LYS A 59 18.68 -6.50 -4.37
N GLY A 60 17.37 -6.36 -4.58
CA GLY A 60 16.60 -5.16 -4.24
C GLY A 60 16.64 -4.87 -2.74
N MET A 61 16.61 -3.58 -2.40
CA MET A 61 16.62 -3.09 -1.03
C MET A 61 15.56 -2.00 -0.89
N PHE A 62 14.72 -2.15 0.14
CA PHE A 62 13.58 -1.29 0.39
C PHE A 62 13.52 -0.92 1.86
N THR A 63 12.93 0.23 2.15
CA THR A 63 12.38 0.56 3.45
C THR A 63 10.86 0.44 3.34
N THR A 64 10.29 -0.52 4.05
CA THR A 64 8.85 -0.63 4.24
C THR A 64 8.44 0.39 5.30
N GLY A 65 7.51 1.28 4.96
CA GLY A 65 6.70 2.00 5.95
C GLY A 65 5.46 1.17 6.25
N LEU A 66 5.28 0.76 7.52
CA LEU A 66 4.10 0.04 7.98
C LEU A 66 3.42 0.85 9.08
N ILE A 67 2.17 1.24 8.83
CA ILE A 67 1.32 1.89 9.82
C ILE A 67 0.29 0.87 10.30
N SER A 68 0.18 0.70 11.62
CA SER A 68 -0.85 -0.10 12.26
C SER A 68 -1.67 0.77 13.21
N GLU A 69 -2.98 0.74 13.06
CA GLU A 69 -3.91 1.44 13.93
C GLU A 69 -4.82 0.45 14.65
N GLY A 70 -5.04 0.66 15.94
CA GLY A 70 -5.92 -0.16 16.78
C GLY A 70 -6.31 0.58 18.05
N ASP A 71 -6.82 -0.16 19.04
CA ASP A 71 -7.22 0.42 20.34
C ASP A 71 -6.01 1.00 21.11
N PHE A 72 -4.80 0.56 20.77
CA PHE A 72 -3.53 1.11 21.26
C PHE A 72 -3.11 2.43 20.58
N GLY A 73 -3.93 2.98 19.69
CA GLY A 73 -3.60 4.15 18.88
C GLY A 73 -2.88 3.77 17.58
N ARG A 74 -1.94 4.62 17.14
CA ARG A 74 -1.19 4.46 15.89
C ARG A 74 0.26 4.11 16.18
N ILE A 75 0.75 3.04 15.55
CA ILE A 75 2.16 2.65 15.52
C ILE A 75 2.67 2.77 14.08
N VAL A 76 3.82 3.41 13.91
CA VAL A 76 4.52 3.55 12.63
C VAL A 76 5.86 2.82 12.73
N LEU A 77 6.08 1.87 11.84
CA LEU A 77 7.27 1.03 11.79
C LEU A 77 7.99 1.27 10.46
N TYR A 78 9.32 1.32 10.52
CA TYR A 78 10.18 1.37 9.34
C TYR A 78 11.07 0.12 9.34
N LEU A 79 10.98 -0.68 8.27
CA LEU A 79 11.77 -1.91 8.12
C LEU A 79 12.61 -1.83 6.85
N SER A 80 13.92 -1.63 7.02
CA SER A 80 14.86 -1.59 5.90
C SER A 80 15.53 -2.94 5.68
N GLY A 81 15.54 -3.42 4.44
CA GLY A 81 16.18 -4.69 4.10
C GLY A 81 15.85 -5.17 2.68
N ARG A 82 15.93 -6.48 2.45
CA ARG A 82 15.60 -7.12 1.17
C ARG A 82 14.13 -7.55 1.06
N SER A 83 13.45 -7.64 2.20
CA SER A 83 12.05 -8.04 2.25
C SER A 83 11.16 -6.93 1.70
N HIS A 84 10.13 -7.32 0.96
CA HIS A 84 9.08 -6.41 0.52
C HIS A 84 8.11 -6.11 1.67
N ALA A 85 7.34 -5.04 1.51
CA ALA A 85 6.30 -4.62 2.43
C ALA A 85 5.34 -5.76 2.83
N GLY A 86 4.85 -6.55 1.85
CA GLY A 86 3.98 -7.71 2.14
C GLY A 86 4.66 -8.80 2.97
N GLU A 87 5.95 -9.06 2.75
CA GLU A 87 6.72 -10.06 3.52
C GLU A 87 7.02 -9.57 4.95
N ASN A 88 7.24 -8.27 5.11
CA ASN A 88 7.41 -7.66 6.43
C ASN A 88 6.09 -7.70 7.22
N LEU A 89 4.96 -7.39 6.56
CA LEU A 89 3.64 -7.50 7.17
C LEU A 89 3.33 -8.95 7.56
N ASP A 90 3.62 -9.93 6.70
CA ASP A 90 3.39 -11.36 7.00
C ASP A 90 4.12 -11.81 8.28
N LYS A 91 5.39 -11.40 8.46
CA LYS A 91 6.14 -11.70 9.71
C LYS A 91 5.48 -11.11 10.95
N ILE A 92 4.92 -9.90 10.84
CA ILE A 92 4.28 -9.21 11.95
C ILE A 92 2.91 -9.82 12.25
N ILE A 93 2.07 -10.04 11.23
CA ILE A 93 0.70 -10.53 11.41
C ILE A 93 0.67 -11.96 11.98
N LYS A 94 1.71 -12.76 11.76
CA LYS A 94 1.88 -14.09 12.41
C LYS A 94 1.95 -14.03 13.94
N THR A 95 2.23 -12.86 14.53
CA THR A 95 2.23 -12.65 15.98
C THR A 95 0.93 -12.06 16.53
N ARG A 96 -0.07 -11.87 15.65
CA ARG A 96 -1.39 -11.34 16.00
C ARG A 96 -2.12 -12.28 16.95
N THR A 97 -2.75 -11.73 17.96
CA THR A 97 -3.66 -12.43 18.89
C THR A 97 -5.10 -11.90 18.83
N SER A 98 -5.32 -10.76 18.18
CA SER A 98 -6.63 -10.14 18.00
C SER A 98 -7.48 -10.88 16.97
N GLU A 99 -8.72 -11.18 17.35
CA GLU A 99 -9.72 -11.83 16.48
C GLU A 99 -10.47 -10.81 15.60
N LYS A 100 -10.27 -9.50 15.81
CA LYS A 100 -10.92 -8.45 15.01
C LYS A 100 -10.45 -8.57 13.56
N LYS A 101 -11.36 -8.42 12.60
CA LYS A 101 -11.00 -8.28 11.17
C LYS A 101 -10.04 -7.11 10.97
N ALA A 102 -9.13 -7.26 10.03
CA ALA A 102 -8.12 -6.25 9.72
C ALA A 102 -8.23 -5.81 8.26
N ASN A 103 -8.12 -4.50 8.06
CA ASN A 103 -8.08 -3.89 6.74
C ASN A 103 -6.62 -3.67 6.32
N LEU A 104 -6.32 -3.91 5.05
CA LEU A 104 -4.99 -3.64 4.47
C LEU A 104 -5.13 -2.69 3.28
N MET A 105 -4.45 -1.55 3.37
CA MET A 105 -4.28 -0.59 2.28
C MET A 105 -2.85 -0.65 1.74
N SER A 106 -2.70 -0.91 0.45
CA SER A 106 -1.41 -0.88 -0.27
C SER A 106 -1.63 -0.51 -1.74
N ASP A 107 -0.57 -0.37 -2.53
CA ASP A 107 -0.73 -0.48 -3.99
C ASP A 107 -1.09 -1.93 -4.41
N ALA A 108 -1.39 -2.13 -5.69
CA ALA A 108 -1.79 -3.42 -6.24
C ALA A 108 -0.60 -4.34 -6.62
N LEU A 109 0.62 -4.05 -6.13
CA LEU A 109 1.80 -4.85 -6.44
C LEU A 109 1.70 -6.24 -5.80
N SER A 110 1.99 -7.30 -6.56
CA SER A 110 1.97 -8.69 -6.07
C SER A 110 2.94 -8.97 -4.92
N ALA A 111 3.92 -8.08 -4.71
CA ALA A 111 4.83 -8.10 -3.57
C ALA A 111 4.15 -7.74 -2.23
N ASN A 112 2.98 -7.09 -2.26
CA ASN A 112 2.19 -6.75 -1.08
C ASN A 112 1.23 -7.87 -0.66
N ASP A 113 0.96 -8.82 -1.56
CA ASP A 113 0.09 -9.98 -1.32
C ASP A 113 0.93 -11.23 -1.02
N LYS A 114 1.53 -11.25 0.17
CA LYS A 114 2.43 -12.32 0.64
C LYS A 114 2.02 -13.01 1.93
N SER A 115 0.98 -12.50 2.58
CA SER A 115 0.46 -13.03 3.84
C SER A 115 -0.70 -13.98 3.57
N ASP A 116 -0.76 -15.08 4.31
CA ASP A 116 -1.90 -16.02 4.30
C ASP A 116 -3.09 -15.49 5.11
N TYR A 117 -2.89 -14.47 5.95
CA TYR A 117 -3.97 -13.79 6.66
C TYR A 117 -4.94 -13.12 5.69
N GLU A 118 -6.24 -13.36 5.87
CA GLU A 118 -7.31 -12.77 5.06
C GLU A 118 -7.63 -11.34 5.51
N PHE A 119 -7.01 -10.37 4.84
CA PHE A 119 -7.32 -8.95 5.03
C PHE A 119 -8.52 -8.51 4.20
N ALA A 120 -9.33 -7.61 4.76
CA ALA A 120 -10.20 -6.76 3.94
C ALA A 120 -9.32 -5.76 3.19
N ARG A 121 -9.08 -6.03 1.89
CA ARG A 121 -8.13 -5.25 1.10
C ARG A 121 -8.74 -4.00 0.49
N SER A 122 -7.93 -2.96 0.42
CA SER A 122 -8.21 -1.74 -0.34
C SER A 122 -6.95 -1.34 -1.09
N TYR A 123 -7.10 -0.89 -2.33
CA TYR A 123 -5.96 -0.42 -3.12
C TYR A 123 -5.86 1.10 -3.06
N CYS A 124 -4.63 1.59 -2.95
CA CYS A 124 -4.35 3.00 -2.76
C CYS A 124 -4.66 3.80 -4.04
N LEU A 125 -5.74 4.58 -4.01
CA LEU A 125 -6.12 5.48 -5.09
C LEU A 125 -5.02 6.49 -5.43
N SER A 126 -4.24 6.97 -4.45
CA SER A 126 -3.11 7.88 -4.71
C SER A 126 -2.00 7.23 -5.53
N HIS A 127 -1.78 5.91 -5.39
CA HIS A 127 -0.83 5.18 -6.22
C HIS A 127 -1.39 5.00 -7.63
N GLY A 128 -2.67 4.63 -7.77
CA GLY A 128 -3.35 4.54 -9.06
C GLY A 128 -3.34 5.87 -9.82
N ARG A 129 -3.83 6.94 -9.19
CA ARG A 129 -3.88 8.30 -9.74
C ARG A 129 -2.53 8.76 -10.31
N ARG A 130 -1.44 8.54 -9.57
CA ARG A 130 -0.09 8.95 -9.98
C ARG A 130 0.29 8.38 -11.35
N LYS A 131 -0.17 7.18 -11.70
CA LYS A 131 0.12 6.56 -13.00
C LYS A 131 -0.53 7.29 -14.16
N PHE A 132 -1.74 7.81 -13.97
CA PHE A 132 -2.48 8.57 -15.00
C PHE A 132 -1.99 10.01 -15.10
N VAL A 133 -1.54 10.63 -13.99
CA VAL A 133 -0.97 11.99 -14.02
C VAL A 133 0.34 12.05 -14.81
N THR A 134 1.10 10.95 -14.85
CA THR A 134 2.41 10.90 -15.51
C THR A 134 2.36 10.45 -16.96
N VAL A 135 1.17 10.17 -17.50
CA VAL A 135 1.01 9.86 -18.94
C VAL A 135 1.17 11.17 -19.70
N ASP A 136 2.11 11.18 -20.64
CA ASP A 136 2.44 12.32 -21.50
C ASP A 136 2.19 11.87 -22.94
N ASP A 137 0.92 11.69 -23.28
CA ASP A 137 0.43 11.19 -24.56
C ASP A 137 -0.92 11.88 -24.85
N GLU A 138 -0.98 12.62 -25.96
CA GLU A 138 -2.16 13.39 -26.37
C GLU A 138 -3.37 12.49 -26.65
N GLU A 139 -3.17 11.27 -27.18
CA GLU A 139 -4.25 10.34 -27.48
C GLU A 139 -4.87 9.77 -26.18
N LEU A 140 -4.08 9.72 -25.11
CA LEU A 140 -4.51 9.22 -23.79
C LEU A 140 -4.98 10.32 -22.84
N GLU A 141 -4.95 11.60 -23.25
CA GLU A 141 -5.33 12.74 -22.39
C GLU A 141 -6.78 12.60 -21.90
N ASN A 142 -7.73 12.36 -22.80
CA ASN A 142 -9.15 12.22 -22.46
C ASN A 142 -9.44 11.02 -21.55
N PRO A 143 -8.95 9.78 -21.86
CA PRO A 143 -9.02 8.64 -20.94
C PRO A 143 -8.42 8.92 -19.56
N CYS A 144 -7.23 9.54 -19.51
CA CYS A 144 -6.58 9.86 -18.25
C CYS A 144 -7.39 10.88 -17.45
N GLN A 145 -7.90 11.93 -18.10
CA GLN A 145 -8.72 12.95 -17.46
C GLN A 145 -9.99 12.35 -16.85
N TYR A 146 -10.67 11.44 -17.55
CA TYR A 146 -11.83 10.73 -17.01
C TYR A 146 -11.51 10.00 -15.69
N VAL A 147 -10.40 9.25 -15.65
CA VAL A 147 -9.95 8.56 -14.44
C VAL A 147 -9.63 9.57 -13.32
N LEU A 148 -8.94 10.66 -13.65
CA LEU A 148 -8.57 11.70 -12.69
C LEU A 148 -9.80 12.41 -12.11
N ASP A 149 -10.85 12.63 -12.91
CA ASP A 149 -12.10 13.25 -12.48
C ASP A 149 -12.90 12.34 -11.53
N CYS A 150 -13.04 11.05 -11.86
CA CYS A 150 -13.69 10.08 -10.98
C CYS A 150 -12.98 10.01 -9.61
N ILE A 151 -11.65 9.92 -9.61
CA ILE A 151 -10.84 9.94 -8.38
C ILE A 151 -10.98 11.30 -7.67
N GLY A 152 -11.02 12.40 -8.42
CA GLY A 152 -11.18 13.76 -7.91
C GLY A 152 -12.45 13.94 -7.08
N GLU A 153 -13.58 13.42 -7.56
CA GLU A 153 -14.86 13.47 -6.82
C GLU A 153 -14.79 12.69 -5.49
N VAL A 154 -14.10 11.55 -5.44
CA VAL A 154 -13.87 10.81 -4.18
C VAL A 154 -13.07 11.65 -3.17
N TYR A 155 -12.01 12.33 -3.62
CA TYR A 155 -11.20 13.19 -2.73
C TYR A 155 -11.92 14.47 -2.31
N LYS A 156 -12.81 15.02 -3.15
CA LYS A 156 -13.68 16.13 -2.80
C LYS A 156 -14.67 15.74 -1.69
N ASN A 157 -15.23 14.54 -1.76
CA ASN A 157 -16.07 13.98 -0.70
C ASN A 157 -15.29 13.76 0.59
N GLU A 158 -14.06 13.24 0.51
CA GLU A 158 -13.18 13.11 1.69
C GLU A 158 -12.87 14.48 2.32
N LYS A 159 -12.61 15.51 1.50
CA LYS A 159 -12.37 16.88 1.96
C LYS A 159 -13.60 17.43 2.70
N HIS A 160 -14.80 17.15 2.22
CA HIS A 160 -16.04 17.50 2.92
C HIS A 160 -16.13 16.78 4.29
N CYS A 161 -15.93 15.45 4.31
CA CYS A 161 -15.99 14.68 5.56
C CYS A 161 -15.03 15.20 6.63
N LYS A 162 -13.81 15.59 6.23
CA LYS A 162 -12.83 16.21 7.13
C LYS A 162 -13.26 17.59 7.61
N LYS A 163 -13.82 18.42 6.73
CA LYS A 163 -14.27 19.77 7.06
C LYS A 163 -15.40 19.74 8.10
N GLU A 164 -16.33 18.82 7.96
CA GLU A 164 -17.47 18.65 8.88
C GLU A 164 -17.12 17.78 10.11
N ASN A 165 -15.87 17.32 10.22
CA ASN A 165 -15.36 16.47 11.31
C ASN A 165 -16.25 15.24 11.59
N LEU A 166 -16.68 14.58 10.50
CA LEU A 166 -17.57 13.41 10.59
C LEU A 166 -16.93 12.26 11.38
N SER A 167 -17.75 11.55 12.15
CA SER A 167 -17.31 10.34 12.84
C SER A 167 -16.91 9.26 11.83
N PRO A 168 -16.14 8.22 12.20
CA PRO A 168 -15.79 7.14 11.28
C PRO A 168 -17.00 6.46 10.63
N LYS A 169 -18.12 6.37 11.35
CA LYS A 169 -19.37 5.80 10.83
C LYS A 169 -20.02 6.76 9.82
N ASP A 170 -20.21 8.02 10.19
CA ASP A 170 -20.87 9.00 9.31
C ASP A 170 -20.03 9.28 8.06
N ARG A 171 -18.70 9.26 8.19
CA ARG A 171 -17.78 9.35 7.05
C ARG A 171 -17.93 8.15 6.10
N LEU A 172 -18.09 6.94 6.63
CA LEU A 172 -18.36 5.75 5.80
C LEU A 172 -19.70 5.88 5.08
N ASP A 173 -20.77 6.25 5.80
CA ASP A 173 -22.12 6.40 5.25
C ASP A 173 -22.15 7.50 4.17
N TYR A 174 -21.41 8.61 4.38
CA TYR A 174 -21.24 9.66 3.37
C TYR A 174 -20.52 9.15 2.12
N HIS A 175 -19.42 8.40 2.27
CA HIS A 175 -18.72 7.83 1.12
C HIS A 175 -19.56 6.78 0.38
N GLN A 176 -20.33 5.95 1.09
CA GLN A 176 -21.26 5.01 0.46
C GLN A 176 -22.33 5.74 -0.35
N THR A 177 -22.80 6.90 0.11
CA THR A 177 -23.80 7.69 -0.60
C THR A 177 -23.22 8.45 -1.79
N HIS A 178 -22.05 9.09 -1.61
CA HIS A 178 -21.54 10.08 -2.55
C HIS A 178 -20.34 9.62 -3.39
N SER A 179 -19.63 8.58 -2.95
CA SER A 179 -18.42 8.07 -3.64
C SER A 179 -18.61 6.70 -4.29
N THR A 180 -19.70 5.98 -4.01
CA THR A 180 -19.98 4.69 -4.66
C THR A 180 -20.12 4.85 -6.17
N LYS A 181 -20.93 5.82 -6.64
CA LYS A 181 -21.13 6.04 -8.07
C LYS A 181 -19.82 6.28 -8.84
N PRO A 182 -18.98 7.28 -8.51
CA PRO A 182 -17.74 7.50 -9.27
C PRO A 182 -16.77 6.30 -9.20
N MET A 183 -16.76 5.54 -8.10
CA MET A 183 -15.97 4.31 -8.01
C MET A 183 -16.51 3.18 -8.88
N SER A 184 -17.83 2.98 -8.92
CA SER A 184 -18.48 1.99 -9.79
C SER A 184 -18.35 2.33 -11.27
N ASP A 185 -18.47 3.61 -11.63
CA ASP A 185 -18.26 4.10 -13.00
C ASP A 185 -16.81 3.85 -13.44
N LEU A 186 -15.84 4.19 -12.59
CA LEU A 186 -14.42 3.95 -12.85
C LEU A 186 -14.10 2.46 -12.99
N GLU A 187 -14.65 1.60 -12.12
CA GLU A 187 -14.48 0.14 -12.24
C GLU A 187 -15.05 -0.37 -13.57
N SER A 188 -16.26 0.03 -13.92
CA SER A 188 -16.93 -0.38 -15.16
C SER A 188 -16.14 0.07 -16.38
N TRP A 189 -15.63 1.29 -16.38
CA TRP A 189 -14.78 1.83 -17.43
C TRP A 189 -13.47 1.04 -17.55
N CYS A 190 -12.76 0.78 -16.45
CA CYS A 190 -11.53 0.00 -16.47
C CYS A 190 -11.77 -1.43 -16.98
N ARG A 191 -12.87 -2.08 -16.57
CA ARG A 191 -13.24 -3.41 -17.05
C ARG A 191 -13.58 -3.41 -18.53
N GLY A 192 -14.36 -2.44 -19.00
CA GLY A 192 -14.71 -2.30 -20.42
C GLY A 192 -13.46 -2.16 -21.30
N ASN A 193 -12.51 -1.30 -20.93
CA ASN A 193 -11.26 -1.13 -21.69
C ASN A 193 -10.38 -2.39 -21.70
N VAL A 194 -10.43 -3.19 -20.63
CA VAL A 194 -9.73 -4.47 -20.51
C VAL A 194 -10.42 -5.59 -21.30
N GLU A 195 -11.74 -5.65 -21.29
CA GLU A 195 -12.50 -6.72 -21.97
C GLU A 195 -12.52 -6.48 -23.49
N ASN A 196 -12.61 -5.21 -23.90
CA ASN A 196 -12.51 -4.80 -25.30
C ASN A 196 -11.05 -4.84 -25.81
N SER A 197 -10.06 -5.11 -24.95
CA SER A 197 -8.64 -5.26 -25.32
C SER A 197 -8.35 -6.38 -26.34
N GLY A 198 -9.33 -7.25 -26.60
CA GLY A 198 -9.23 -8.38 -27.53
C GLY A 198 -10.03 -8.21 -28.83
N GLN A 199 -10.87 -7.19 -28.94
CA GLN A 199 -11.69 -6.90 -30.12
C GLN A 199 -11.71 -5.38 -30.31
N ASP A 200 -10.95 -4.88 -31.28
CA ASP A 200 -10.82 -3.44 -31.61
C ASP A 200 -10.38 -2.52 -30.48
N SER A 201 -9.30 -2.87 -29.78
CA SER A 201 -8.70 -1.95 -28.82
C SER A 201 -7.64 -1.03 -29.44
N GLU A 202 -7.74 0.27 -29.15
CA GLU A 202 -6.67 1.27 -29.22
C GLU A 202 -5.53 0.97 -28.20
N ILE A 203 -5.14 -0.30 -28.08
CA ILE A 203 -4.04 -0.72 -27.24
C ILE A 203 -2.82 -0.84 -28.14
N GLU A 204 -1.74 -0.18 -27.75
CA GLU A 204 -0.51 -0.21 -28.51
C GLU A 204 -0.09 -1.65 -28.82
N PRO A 205 0.27 -1.95 -30.08
CA PRO A 205 0.82 -3.24 -30.45
C PRO A 205 1.97 -3.61 -29.51
N ASN A 206 1.91 -4.81 -28.90
CA ASN A 206 2.84 -5.37 -27.91
C ASN A 206 2.59 -5.04 -26.43
N SER A 207 1.44 -4.45 -26.08
CA SER A 207 1.05 -4.35 -24.67
C SER A 207 0.86 -5.74 -24.03
N PRO A 208 1.39 -6.00 -22.81
CA PRO A 208 1.18 -7.27 -22.13
C PRO A 208 -0.31 -7.46 -21.77
N PRO A 209 -0.84 -8.68 -21.85
CA PRO A 209 -2.25 -8.93 -21.58
C PRO A 209 -2.62 -8.55 -20.14
N PRO A 210 -3.81 -7.96 -19.91
CA PRO A 210 -4.25 -7.55 -18.58
C PRO A 210 -4.36 -8.77 -17.64
N TYR A 211 -3.61 -8.76 -16.54
CA TYR A 211 -3.61 -9.85 -15.55
C TYR A 211 -4.48 -9.48 -14.35
N PHE A 212 -5.69 -10.05 -14.25
CA PHE A 212 -6.55 -9.88 -13.07
C PHE A 212 -6.53 -11.14 -12.18
N ARG A 213 -6.20 -10.96 -10.89
CA ARG A 213 -6.70 -11.88 -9.84
C ARG A 213 -8.14 -11.49 -9.55
N LYS A 214 -9.06 -12.46 -9.57
CA LYS A 214 -10.45 -12.25 -9.11
C LYS A 214 -10.42 -11.69 -7.69
N VAL A 215 -10.81 -10.44 -7.53
CA VAL A 215 -11.13 -9.88 -6.21
C VAL A 215 -12.49 -10.45 -5.84
N VAL A 216 -12.52 -11.39 -4.90
CA VAL A 216 -13.79 -11.80 -4.28
C VAL A 216 -14.22 -10.62 -3.42
N ALA A 217 -15.23 -9.88 -3.87
CA ALA A 217 -15.90 -8.91 -3.03
C ALA A 217 -16.48 -9.68 -1.84
N SER A 218 -15.87 -9.52 -0.66
CA SER A 218 -16.48 -9.98 0.58
C SER A 218 -17.71 -9.11 0.82
N ASN A 219 -18.88 -9.57 0.37
CA ASN A 219 -20.15 -8.97 0.75
C ASN A 219 -20.29 -9.11 2.27
N SER A 220 -19.93 -8.06 3.01
CA SER A 220 -20.28 -7.92 4.41
C SER A 220 -21.78 -7.61 4.48
N LYS A 221 -22.58 -8.63 4.78
CA LYS A 221 -23.77 -8.44 5.61
C LYS A 221 -23.33 -8.29 7.06
#